data_AF-A0A9P7XNL7-F1
#
_entry.id   AF-A0A9P7XNL7-F1
#
_cell.length_a   1.000
_cell.length_b   1.000
_cell.length_c   1.000
_cell.angle_alpha   90.00
_cell.angle_beta   90.00
_cell.angle_gamma   90.00
#
_symmetry.space_group_name_H-M   'P 1'
#
loop_
_entity.id
_entity.type
_entity.pdbx_description
1 polymer ?
#
loop_
_entity_poly.entity_id
_entity_poly.type
_entity_poly.pdbx_seq_one_letter_code
_entity_poly.pdbx_strand_id
1 'polypeptide(L)'
;MTLTTFFGCAFTAYGPSLAIFFGSIAPNAQLVILMVSSRAESGLNMVAMHPKSRFNRSGYAFAAGLGFGLMFGIISYITQLVDSLGPGVIMCESCKTVSLYFISGFTNRSWLRIAWVVITHYGASYLTILNSSPTINYGCAYQIIGNVALLIASTIIVFADMRQLHQKLS
;
A
#
# COMPACT_ATOMS: atom_id res chain seq x y z
N MET A 1 8.97 -9.17 28.69
CA MET A 1 9.51 -8.12 27.79
C MET A 1 9.22 -8.39 26.32
N THR A 2 9.03 -9.65 25.91
CA THR A 2 8.65 -10.04 24.53
C THR A 2 7.24 -9.61 24.13
N LEU A 3 6.28 -9.68 25.05
CA LEU A 3 4.89 -9.28 24.77
C LEU A 3 4.75 -7.77 24.48
N THR A 4 5.47 -6.93 25.23
CA THR A 4 5.46 -5.47 25.04
C THR A 4 6.11 -5.06 23.74
N THR A 5 7.20 -5.73 23.34
CA THR A 5 7.85 -5.50 22.04
C THR A 5 7.01 -6.00 20.88
N PHE A 6 6.34 -7.15 21.03
CA PHE A 6 5.38 -7.68 20.05
C PHE A 6 4.25 -6.70 19.79
N PHE A 7 3.53 -6.27 20.83
CA PHE A 7 2.42 -5.31 20.67
C PHE A 7 2.93 -3.95 20.17
N GLY A 8 4.10 -3.49 20.62
CA GLY A 8 4.74 -2.28 20.13
C GLY A 8 4.98 -2.33 18.61
N CYS A 9 5.66 -3.38 18.13
CA CYS A 9 5.93 -3.56 16.70
C CYS A 9 4.65 -3.80 15.87
N ALA A 10 3.66 -4.52 16.42
CA ALA A 10 2.39 -4.75 15.74
C ALA A 10 1.61 -3.45 15.56
N PHE A 11 1.52 -2.61 16.60
CA PHE A 11 0.79 -1.35 16.52
C PHE A 11 1.51 -0.30 15.66
N THR A 12 2.85 -0.25 15.67
CA THR A 12 3.56 0.67 14.77
C THR A 12 3.46 0.26 13.30
N ALA A 13 3.50 -1.04 13.01
CA ALA A 13 3.41 -1.54 11.64
C ALA A 13 1.98 -1.47 11.07
N TYR A 14 0.96 -1.87 11.85
CA TYR A 14 -0.41 -2.00 11.35
C TYR A 14 -1.37 -0.91 11.83
N GLY A 15 -0.99 -0.11 12.83
CA GLY A 15 -1.83 0.92 13.43
C GLY A 15 -2.39 1.93 12.44
N PRO A 16 -1.57 2.57 11.58
CA PRO A 16 -2.06 3.52 10.58
C PRO A 16 -3.06 2.87 9.60
N SER A 17 -2.75 1.65 9.13
CA SER A 17 -3.61 0.91 8.19
C SER A 17 -4.95 0.54 8.81
N LEU A 18 -4.96 0.05 10.05
CA LEU A 18 -6.17 -0.27 10.80
C LEU A 18 -6.99 0.98 11.14
N ALA A 19 -6.33 2.07 11.53
CA ALA A 19 -6.99 3.34 11.81
C ALA A 19 -7.71 3.89 10.57
N ILE A 20 -7.06 3.84 9.40
CA ILE A 20 -7.67 4.26 8.14
C ILE A 20 -8.82 3.31 7.77
N PHE A 21 -8.65 2.00 7.92
CA PHE A 21 -9.69 1.02 7.62
C PHE A 21 -10.96 1.25 8.45
N PHE A 22 -10.84 1.32 9.79
CA PHE A 22 -11.99 1.54 10.67
C PHE A 22 -12.55 2.96 10.57
N GLY A 23 -11.70 3.98 10.33
CA GLY A 23 -12.13 5.37 10.27
C GLY A 23 -12.80 5.78 8.96
N SER A 24 -12.39 5.20 7.82
CA SER A 24 -12.85 5.65 6.49
C SER A 24 -13.62 4.59 5.70
N ILE A 25 -13.24 3.31 5.81
CA ILE A 25 -13.79 2.22 4.99
C ILE A 25 -14.95 1.52 5.70
N ALA A 26 -14.76 1.13 6.97
CA ALA A 26 -15.75 0.41 7.78
C ALA A 26 -17.13 1.11 7.90
N PRO A 27 -17.26 2.45 8.06
CA PRO A 27 -18.57 3.08 8.15
C PRO A 27 -19.36 3.07 6.84
N ASN A 28 -18.71 2.86 5.69
CA ASN A 28 -19.34 2.88 4.38
C ASN A 28 -19.38 1.47 3.77
N ALA A 29 -20.41 0.68 4.08
CA ALA A 29 -20.57 -0.70 3.58
C ALA A 29 -20.48 -0.83 2.05
N GLN A 30 -20.84 0.22 1.32
CA GLN A 30 -20.75 0.25 -0.14
C GLN A 30 -19.30 0.25 -0.67
N LEU A 31 -18.35 0.85 0.04
CA LEU A 31 -16.93 0.86 -0.35
C LEU A 31 -16.29 -0.52 -0.15
N VAL A 32 -16.73 -1.24 0.87
CA VAL A 32 -16.33 -2.62 1.17
C VAL A 32 -16.80 -3.57 0.05
N ILE A 33 -18.05 -3.43 -0.39
CA ILE A 33 -18.61 -4.25 -1.48
C ILE A 33 -17.88 -3.97 -2.80
N LEU A 34 -17.54 -2.71 -3.08
CA LEU A 34 -16.82 -2.31 -4.30
C LEU A 34 -15.38 -2.83 -4.37
N MET A 35 -14.70 -3.04 -3.23
CA MET A 35 -13.40 -3.71 -3.23
C MET A 35 -13.46 -5.12 -3.82
N VAL A 36 -14.59 -5.82 -3.64
CA VAL A 36 -14.80 -7.19 -4.15
C VAL A 36 -15.34 -7.16 -5.58
N SER A 37 -16.08 -6.11 -5.97
CA SER A 37 -16.90 -6.10 -7.19
C SER A 37 -16.47 -5.08 -8.25
N SER A 38 -15.18 -4.74 -8.34
CA SER A 38 -14.69 -3.69 -9.26
C SER A 38 -14.98 -3.95 -10.74
N ARG A 39 -15.02 -5.22 -11.17
CA ARG A 39 -15.44 -5.60 -12.53
C ARG A 39 -16.96 -5.61 -12.72
N ALA A 40 -17.71 -5.74 -11.64
CA ALA A 40 -19.17 -5.78 -11.68
C ALA A 40 -19.79 -4.38 -11.72
N GLU A 41 -19.03 -3.31 -11.44
CA GLU A 41 -19.56 -1.94 -11.44
C GLU A 41 -20.12 -1.53 -12.81
N SER A 42 -19.41 -1.85 -13.90
CA SER A 42 -19.90 -1.60 -15.26
C SER A 42 -21.20 -2.34 -15.57
N GLY A 43 -21.33 -3.60 -15.12
CA GLY A 43 -22.54 -4.39 -15.30
C GLY A 43 -23.69 -3.91 -14.42
N LEU A 44 -23.40 -3.50 -13.18
CA LEU A 44 -24.39 -3.01 -12.23
C LEU A 44 -24.97 -1.66 -12.68
N ASN A 45 -24.14 -0.78 -13.24
CA ASN A 45 -24.58 0.51 -13.77
C ASN A 45 -25.39 0.39 -15.07
N MET A 46 -25.21 -0.70 -15.84
CA MET A 46 -26.03 -1.02 -17.01
C MET A 46 -27.42 -1.56 -16.65
N VAL A 47 -27.58 -2.13 -15.45
CA VAL A 47 -28.84 -2.76 -14.98
C VAL A 47 -29.59 -1.91 -13.96
N ALA A 48 -28.94 -0.92 -13.33
CA ALA A 48 -29.55 -0.08 -12.30
C ALA A 48 -30.58 0.91 -12.87
N MET A 49 -31.77 0.97 -12.25
CA MET A 49 -32.83 1.93 -12.62
C MET A 49 -32.42 3.41 -12.49
N HIS A 50 -31.42 3.71 -11.66
CA HIS A 50 -30.85 5.05 -11.51
C HIS A 50 -29.34 5.00 -11.72
N PRO A 51 -28.84 5.26 -12.95
CA PRO A 51 -27.42 5.29 -13.25
C PRO A 51 -26.81 6.60 -12.73
N LYS A 52 -26.58 6.63 -11.42
CA LYS A 52 -25.63 7.55 -10.81
C LYS A 52 -24.74 6.72 -9.91
N SER A 53 -23.71 6.09 -10.50
CA SER A 53 -22.63 5.56 -9.69
C SER A 53 -21.92 6.76 -9.04
N ARG A 54 -22.33 7.06 -7.80
CA ARG A 54 -21.71 8.06 -6.94
C ARG A 54 -20.37 7.56 -6.36
N PHE A 55 -19.80 6.52 -6.95
CA PHE A 55 -18.55 5.93 -6.51
C PHE A 55 -17.41 6.53 -7.31
N ASN A 56 -16.67 7.40 -6.63
CA ASN A 56 -15.51 8.06 -7.18
C ASN A 56 -14.45 6.99 -7.49
N ARG A 57 -13.93 6.99 -8.72
CA ARG A 57 -12.79 6.14 -9.14
C ARG A 57 -11.61 6.24 -8.16
N SER A 58 -11.46 7.37 -7.47
CA SER A 58 -10.45 7.57 -6.43
C SER A 58 -10.72 6.77 -5.14
N GLY A 59 -11.97 6.56 -4.74
CA GLY A 59 -12.33 5.76 -3.56
C GLY A 59 -11.98 4.29 -3.75
N TYR A 60 -12.22 3.77 -4.96
CA TYR A 60 -11.76 2.44 -5.35
C TYR A 60 -10.22 2.34 -5.36
N ALA A 61 -9.53 3.30 -5.99
CA ALA A 61 -8.07 3.30 -6.04
C ALA A 61 -7.43 3.37 -4.64
N PHE A 62 -8.02 4.16 -3.74
CA PHE A 62 -7.61 4.25 -2.35
C PHE A 62 -7.80 2.94 -1.59
N ALA A 63 -8.98 2.32 -1.70
CA ALA A 63 -9.29 1.07 -1.02
C ALA A 63 -8.41 -0.09 -1.53
N ALA A 64 -8.22 -0.19 -2.85
CA ALA A 64 -7.32 -1.17 -3.47
C ALA A 64 -5.86 -0.99 -3.03
N GLY A 65 -5.38 0.26 -2.96
CA GLY A 65 -4.03 0.57 -2.48
C GLY A 65 -3.83 0.22 -1.00
N LEU A 66 -4.80 0.53 -0.15
CA LEU A 66 -4.77 0.18 1.28
C LEU A 66 -4.77 -1.34 1.49
N GLY A 67 -5.60 -2.08 0.75
CA GLY A 67 -5.63 -3.55 0.81
C GLY A 67 -4.31 -4.19 0.37
N PHE A 68 -3.72 -3.71 -0.72
CA PHE A 68 -2.42 -4.19 -1.20
C PHE A 68 -1.31 -3.92 -0.17
N GLY A 69 -1.24 -2.71 0.39
CA GLY A 69 -0.25 -2.35 1.40
C GLY A 69 -0.38 -3.17 2.68
N LEU A 70 -1.61 -3.40 3.16
CA LEU A 70 -1.88 -4.21 4.34
C LEU A 70 -1.48 -5.67 4.12
N MET A 71 -1.87 -6.27 2.98
CA MET A 71 -1.52 -7.67 2.67
C MET A 71 -0.01 -7.85 2.53
N PHE A 72 0.67 -6.95 1.82
CA PHE A 72 2.12 -6.99 1.69
C PHE A 72 2.82 -6.83 3.05
N GLY A 73 2.35 -5.91 3.90
CA GLY A 73 2.87 -5.72 5.25
C GLY A 73 2.67 -6.94 6.15
N ILE A 74 1.53 -7.64 6.06
CA ILE A 74 1.33 -8.90 6.79
C ILE A 74 2.34 -9.94 6.33
N ILE A 75 2.44 -10.19 5.03
CA ILE A 75 3.36 -11.21 4.49
C ILE A 75 4.82 -10.89 4.82
N SER A 76 5.20 -9.60 4.82
CA SER A 76 6.59 -9.20 5.06
C SER A 76 7.01 -9.22 6.52
N TYR A 77 6.12 -8.92 7.47
CA TYR A 77 6.48 -8.75 8.90
C TYR A 77 5.99 -9.89 9.80
N ILE A 78 5.08 -10.76 9.35
CA ILE A 78 4.48 -11.79 10.22
C ILE A 78 5.52 -12.74 10.83
N THR A 79 6.55 -13.11 10.08
CA THR A 79 7.62 -14.00 10.55
C THR A 79 8.45 -13.34 11.65
N GLN A 80 8.92 -12.11 11.40
CA GLN A 80 9.68 -11.30 12.36
C GLN A 80 8.87 -10.99 13.63
N LEU A 81 7.56 -10.82 13.47
CA LEU A 81 6.65 -10.57 14.58
C LEU A 81 6.47 -11.83 15.44
N VAL A 82 6.37 -13.01 14.82
CA VAL A 82 6.31 -14.29 15.54
C VAL A 82 7.65 -14.60 16.24
N ASP A 83 8.80 -14.29 15.61
CA ASP A 83 10.12 -14.46 16.23
C ASP A 83 10.28 -13.61 17.51
N SER A 84 9.61 -12.45 17.56
CA SER A 84 9.60 -11.60 18.77
C SER A 84 8.86 -12.22 19.97
N LEU A 85 8.05 -13.26 19.75
CA LEU A 85 7.36 -14.01 20.81
C LEU A 85 8.24 -15.12 21.42
N GLY A 86 9.29 -15.58 20.74
CA GLY A 86 10.25 -16.57 21.25
C GLY A 86 10.84 -17.49 20.16
N PRO A 87 11.90 -18.26 20.45
CA PRO A 87 12.61 -19.11 19.49
C PRO A 87 11.77 -20.36 19.18
N GLY A 88 10.85 -20.27 18.22
CA GLY A 88 9.88 -21.34 17.99
C GLY A 88 9.53 -21.64 16.53
N VAL A 89 9.99 -20.87 15.55
CA VAL A 89 9.67 -21.13 14.14
C VAL A 89 10.87 -20.89 13.23
N ILE A 90 11.16 -21.85 12.37
CA ILE A 90 12.08 -21.71 11.24
C ILE A 90 11.19 -21.56 10.02
N MET A 91 11.05 -20.33 9.52
CA MET A 91 10.27 -20.06 8.30
C MET A 91 11.23 -19.75 7.16
N CYS A 92 11.04 -20.45 6.05
CA CYS A 92 11.90 -20.41 4.88
C CYS A 92 11.85 -19.04 4.18
N GLU A 93 13.00 -18.57 3.70
CA GLU A 93 13.16 -17.31 2.98
C GLU A 93 12.38 -17.34 1.66
N SER A 94 11.32 -16.53 1.54
CA SER A 94 10.59 -16.41 0.28
C SER A 94 11.42 -15.61 -0.72
N CYS A 95 11.87 -16.28 -1.78
CA CYS A 95 12.62 -15.70 -2.89
C CYS A 95 11.98 -14.40 -3.41
N LYS A 96 12.73 -13.30 -3.34
CA LYS A 96 12.44 -12.01 -3.98
C LYS A 96 12.70 -12.07 -5.48
N THR A 97 11.98 -12.90 -6.22
CA THR A 97 12.09 -12.92 -7.68
C THR A 97 10.71 -12.79 -8.30
N VAL A 98 10.39 -11.51 -8.53
CA VAL A 98 9.37 -10.98 -9.44
C VAL A 98 7.94 -10.99 -8.90
N SER A 99 7.49 -9.80 -8.50
CA SER A 99 6.10 -9.49 -8.18
C SER A 99 5.24 -9.57 -9.46
N LEU A 100 4.24 -10.47 -9.46
CA LEU A 100 3.28 -10.77 -10.54
C LEU A 100 2.46 -9.57 -11.07
N TYR A 101 2.70 -8.36 -10.55
CA TYR A 101 1.99 -7.13 -10.93
C TYR A 101 2.60 -6.42 -12.15
N PHE A 102 3.78 -6.83 -12.61
CA PHE A 102 4.48 -6.22 -13.75
C PHE A 102 3.76 -6.41 -15.11
N ILE A 103 2.74 -7.27 -15.20
CA ILE A 103 2.08 -7.62 -16.46
C ILE A 103 0.71 -6.92 -16.65
N SER A 104 0.17 -6.22 -15.65
CA SER A 104 -1.20 -5.66 -15.75
C SER A 104 -1.29 -4.13 -15.91
N GLY A 105 -0.18 -3.47 -16.24
CA GLY A 105 -0.10 -2.00 -16.32
C GLY A 105 -0.07 -1.40 -17.73
N PHE A 106 -0.65 -2.06 -18.73
CA PHE A 106 -0.58 -1.59 -20.12
C PHE A 106 -1.96 -1.28 -20.69
N THR A 107 -2.70 -0.37 -20.06
CA THR A 107 -3.87 0.24 -20.72
C THR A 107 -4.10 1.67 -20.26
N ASN A 108 -3.73 2.58 -21.16
CA ASN A 108 -4.09 3.98 -21.32
C ASN A 108 -3.23 5.13 -20.72
N ARG A 109 -3.31 6.23 -21.47
CA ARG A 109 -2.35 7.31 -21.77
C ARG A 109 -1.99 8.24 -20.59
N SER A 110 -1.21 7.76 -19.63
CA SER A 110 -0.35 8.62 -18.77
C SER A 110 0.88 7.88 -18.22
N TRP A 111 1.74 7.44 -19.12
CA TRP A 111 2.93 6.64 -18.82
C TRP A 111 3.84 7.22 -17.73
N LEU A 112 3.94 8.55 -17.62
CA LEU A 112 4.80 9.20 -16.62
C LEU A 112 4.37 8.89 -15.17
N ARG A 113 3.06 8.78 -14.91
CA ARG A 113 2.54 8.49 -13.57
C ARG A 113 2.77 7.03 -13.20
N ILE A 114 2.54 6.12 -14.15
CA ILE A 114 2.80 4.69 -13.98
C ILE A 114 4.30 4.45 -13.79
N ALA A 115 5.13 5.10 -14.61
CA ALA A 115 6.59 5.03 -14.48
C ALA A 115 7.07 5.53 -13.12
N TRP A 116 6.52 6.63 -12.60
CA TRP A 116 6.85 7.12 -11.25
C TRP A 116 6.53 6.09 -10.16
N VAL A 117 5.36 5.46 -10.20
CA VAL A 117 4.97 4.42 -9.24
C VAL A 117 5.91 3.21 -9.32
N VAL A 118 6.26 2.78 -10.52
CA VAL A 118 7.19 1.66 -10.72
C VAL A 118 8.58 2.03 -10.18
N ILE A 119 9.12 3.20 -10.54
CA ILE A 119 10.43 3.66 -10.10
C ILE A 119 10.48 3.79 -8.58
N THR A 120 9.47 4.38 -7.95
CA THR A 120 9.42 4.54 -6.49
C THR A 120 9.30 3.21 -5.78
N HIS A 121 8.57 2.23 -6.32
CA HIS A 121 8.47 0.89 -5.75
C HIS A 121 9.81 0.12 -5.83
N TYR A 122 10.48 0.16 -6.98
CA TYR A 122 11.81 -0.43 -7.13
C TYR A 122 12.85 0.32 -6.27
N GLY A 123 12.79 1.65 -6.23
CA GLY A 123 13.67 2.50 -5.43
C GLY A 123 13.57 2.19 -3.94
N ALA A 124 12.36 2.08 -3.40
CA ALA A 124 12.14 1.63 -2.02
C ALA A 124 12.72 0.24 -1.76
N SER A 125 12.55 -0.69 -2.70
CA SER A 125 13.11 -2.05 -2.60
C SER A 125 14.64 -2.04 -2.59
N TYR A 126 15.29 -1.24 -3.45
CA TYR A 126 16.75 -1.11 -3.46
C TYR A 126 17.29 -0.44 -2.20
N LEU A 127 16.58 0.56 -1.64
CA LEU A 127 16.97 1.18 -0.37
C LEU A 127 16.99 0.18 0.79
N THR A 128 16.13 -0.84 0.78
CA THR A 128 16.15 -1.88 1.84
C THR A 128 17.43 -2.74 1.85
N ILE A 129 18.17 -2.81 0.74
CA ILE A 129 19.44 -3.54 0.67
C ILE A 129 20.52 -2.85 1.52
N LEU A 130 20.43 -1.52 1.69
CA LEU A 130 21.36 -0.75 2.52
C LEU A 130 21.33 -1.15 3.99
N ASN A 131 20.26 -1.81 4.46
CA ASN A 131 20.17 -2.33 5.82
C ASN A 131 21.24 -3.39 6.13
N SER A 132 21.56 -4.22 5.14
CA SER A 132 22.45 -5.37 5.29
C SER A 132 23.85 -5.11 4.75
N SER A 133 24.14 -3.89 4.28
CA SER A 133 25.42 -3.57 3.65
C SER A 133 26.50 -3.27 4.70
N PRO A 134 27.60 -4.04 4.76
CA PRO A 134 28.70 -3.78 5.69
C PRO A 134 29.67 -2.69 5.19
N THR A 135 29.51 -2.21 3.95
CA THR A 135 30.45 -1.27 3.31
C THR A 135 30.10 0.20 3.53
N ILE A 136 28.86 0.49 3.95
CA ILE A 136 28.34 1.86 4.11
C ILE A 136 28.06 2.12 5.59
N ASN A 137 28.81 3.05 6.18
CA ASN A 137 28.55 3.51 7.55
C ASN A 137 27.15 4.13 7.65
N TYR A 138 26.37 3.71 8.65
CA TYR A 138 24.97 4.13 8.90
C TYR A 138 23.94 3.73 7.81
N GLY A 139 24.17 2.65 7.06
CA GLY A 139 23.25 2.16 6.02
C GLY A 139 21.78 1.99 6.46
N CYS A 140 21.56 1.52 7.70
CA CYS A 140 20.21 1.38 8.28
C CYS A 140 19.48 2.73 8.47
N ALA A 141 20.20 3.81 8.83
CA ALA A 141 19.62 5.14 8.98
C ALA A 141 19.26 5.73 7.61
N TYR A 142 20.14 5.56 6.62
CA TYR A 142 19.88 6.03 5.25
C TYR A 142 18.67 5.35 4.60
N GLN A 143 18.46 4.05 4.87
CA GLN A 143 17.25 3.34 4.43
C GLN A 143 15.98 4.01 4.98
N ILE A 144 15.93 4.24 6.30
CA ILE A 144 14.74 4.80 6.95
C ILE A 144 14.46 6.21 6.42
N ILE A 145 15.48 7.07 6.38
CA ILE A 145 15.34 8.44 5.87
C ILE A 145 14.93 8.44 4.40
N GLY A 146 15.54 7.59 3.56
CA GLY A 146 15.23 7.50 2.14
C GLY A 146 13.79 7.04 1.88
N ASN A 147 13.32 6.02 2.59
CA ASN A 147 11.94 5.54 2.46
C ASN A 147 10.91 6.56 2.96
N VAL A 148 11.20 7.26 4.07
CA VAL A 148 10.33 8.34 4.57
C VAL A 148 10.27 9.49 3.56
N ALA A 149 11.40 9.88 2.97
CA ALA A 149 11.45 10.93 1.95
C ALA A 149 10.64 10.56 0.70
N LEU A 150 10.78 9.32 0.20
CA LEU A 150 9.98 8.81 -0.93
C LEU A 150 8.48 8.80 -0.62
N LEU A 151 8.11 8.45 0.61
CA LEU A 151 6.71 8.42 1.05
C LEU A 151 6.11 9.82 1.16
N ILE A 152 6.87 10.79 1.69
CA ILE A 152 6.46 12.19 1.74
C ILE A 152 6.30 12.76 0.33
N ALA A 153 7.27 12.54 -0.57
CA ALA A 153 7.20 13.01 -1.95
C ALA A 153 5.97 12.44 -2.68
N SER A 154 5.72 11.15 -2.54
CA SER A 154 4.55 10.48 -3.15
C SER A 154 3.24 11.04 -2.59
N THR A 155 3.18 11.29 -1.28
CA THR A 155 2.00 11.87 -0.62
C THR A 155 1.70 13.27 -1.14
N ILE A 156 2.73 14.12 -1.30
CA ILE A 156 2.59 15.48 -1.84
C ILE A 156 2.04 15.44 -3.28
N ILE A 157 2.58 14.56 -4.12
CA ILE A 157 2.15 14.42 -5.52
C ILE A 157 0.67 14.00 -5.59
N VAL A 158 0.26 13.02 -4.78
CA VAL A 158 -1.15 12.57 -4.72
C VAL A 158 -2.06 13.70 -4.23
N PHE A 159 -1.67 14.44 -3.19
CA PHE A 159 -2.47 15.57 -2.71
C PHE A 159 -2.60 16.68 -3.75
N ALA A 160 -1.53 16.99 -4.49
CA ALA A 160 -1.56 17.97 -5.57
C ALA A 160 -2.50 17.53 -6.70
N ASP A 161 -2.44 16.25 -7.10
CA ASP A 161 -3.32 15.69 -8.13
C ASP A 161 -4.79 15.70 -7.69
N MET A 162 -5.06 15.34 -6.43
CA MET A 162 -6.41 15.39 -5.86
C MET A 162 -6.97 16.81 -5.82
N ARG A 163 -6.14 17.83 -5.50
CA ARG A 163 -6.56 19.23 -5.56
C ARG A 163 -6.89 19.67 -6.98
N GLN A 164 -6.08 19.28 -7.97
CA GLN A 164 -6.35 19.60 -9.38
C GLN A 164 -7.63 18.95 -9.89
N LEU A 165 -7.91 17.71 -9.46
CA LEU A 165 -9.17 17.02 -9.79
C LEU A 165 -10.37 17.73 -9.16
N HIS A 166 -10.26 18.16 -7.91
CA HIS A 166 -11.32 18.92 -7.23
C HIS A 166 -11.64 20.24 -7.96
N GLN A 167 -10.61 20.99 -8.38
CA GLN A 167 -10.78 22.24 -9.14
C GLN A 167 -11.42 22.06 -10.52
N LYS A 168 -11.28 20.88 -11.14
CA LYS A 168 -11.93 20.57 -12.42
C LYS A 168 -13.39 20.12 -12.28
N LEU A 169 -13.77 19.68 -11.09
CA LEU A 169 -15.10 19.13 -10.80
C LEU A 169 -16.03 20.15 -10.13
N SER A 170 -15.47 21.22 -9.55
CA SER A 170 -16.18 22.40 -9.02
C SER A 170 -16.43 23.44 -10.11
#